data_AF-A0A5E7A0U0-F1
#
_entry.id   AF-A0A5E7A0U0-F1
#
_cell.length_a   1.000
_cell.length_b   1.000
_cell.length_c   1.000
_cell.angle_alpha   90.00
_cell.angle_beta   90.00
_cell.angle_gamma   90.00
#
_symmetry.space_group_name_H-M   'P 1'
#
loop_
_entity.id
_entity.type
_entity.pdbx_description
1 polymer ?
#
loop_
_entity_poly.entity_id
_entity_poly.type
_entity_poly.pdbx_seq_one_letter_code
_entity_poly.pdbx_strand_id
1 'polypeptide(L)' 'MMHIVLSQVVASISELKKNPMETVAAGGGLSVAILKRNKPAFYCVPAKEFSSFNKEKHS' A
#
# COMPACT_ATOMS: atom_id res chain seq x y z
N MET A 1 12.61 5.59 16.39
CA MET A 1 13.26 5.27 15.11
C MET A 1 12.36 5.77 13.99
N MET A 2 12.88 6.59 13.07
CA MET A 2 12.12 7.13 11.95
C MET A 2 12.03 6.06 10.86
N HIS A 3 10.83 5.55 10.58
CA HIS A 3 10.62 4.64 9.45
C HIS A 3 10.29 5.50 8.23
N ILE A 4 11.14 5.43 7.21
CA ILE A 4 10.88 6.07 5.93
C ILE A 4 9.76 5.28 5.27
N VAL A 5 8.58 5.89 5.15
CA VAL A 5 7.45 5.32 4.44
C VAL A 5 7.46 5.88 3.03
N LEU A 6 7.66 4.99 2.04
CA LEU A 6 7.76 5.36 0.61
C LEU A 6 6.39 5.53 -0.06
N SER A 7 5.31 5.54 0.73
CA SER A 7 3.94 5.66 0.26
C SER A 7 3.26 6.80 1.02
N GLN A 8 2.42 7.56 0.33
CA GLN A 8 1.70 8.68 0.92
C GLN A 8 0.57 8.21 1.86
N VAL A 9 0.18 6.94 1.77
CA VAL A 9 -0.93 6.38 2.54
C VAL A 9 -0.44 5.23 3.38
N VAL A 10 -0.79 5.25 4.66
CA VAL A 10 -0.34 4.25 5.64
C VAL A 10 -1.55 3.68 6.35
N ALA A 11 -1.63 2.36 6.44
CA ALA A 11 -2.68 1.65 7.15
C ALA A 11 -2.08 0.60 8.10
N SER A 12 -2.78 0.30 9.18
CA SER A 12 -2.36 -0.76 10.08
C SER A 12 -2.77 -2.14 9.56
N ILE A 13 -2.03 -3.19 9.96
CA ILE A 13 -2.43 -4.57 9.68
C ILE A 13 -3.79 -4.94 10.30
N SER A 14 -4.21 -4.22 11.33
CA SER A 14 -5.51 -4.41 11.98
C SER A 14 -6.65 -3.88 11.10
N GLU A 15 -6.49 -2.70 10.49
CA GLU A 15 -7.42 -2.15 9.50
C GLU A 15 -7.50 -3.04 8.26
N LEU A 16 -6.34 -3.48 7.75
CA LEU A 16 -6.28 -4.40 6.61
C LEU A 16 -7.03 -5.72 6.89
N LYS A 17 -6.88 -6.26 8.11
CA LYS A 17 -7.60 -7.47 8.53
C LYS A 17 -9.10 -7.25 8.67
N LYS A 18 -9.53 -6.05 9.06
CA LYS A 18 -10.94 -5.72 9.24
C LYS A 18 -11.63 -5.61 7.88
N ASN A 19 -11.09 -4.78 7.00
CA ASN A 19 -11.62 -4.54 5.65
C ASN A 19 -10.46 -4.36 4.66
N PRO A 20 -10.01 -5.43 3.98
CA PRO A 20 -8.86 -5.33 3.10
C PRO A 20 -9.14 -4.44 1.88
N MET A 21 -10.35 -4.50 1.30
CA MET A 21 -10.71 -3.67 0.15
C MET A 21 -10.83 -2.19 0.49
N GLU A 22 -11.38 -1.86 1.66
CA GLU A 22 -11.49 -0.48 2.14
C GLU A 22 -10.11 0.12 2.40
N THR A 23 -9.21 -0.68 2.99
CA THR A 23 -7.81 -0.29 3.22
C THR A 23 -7.07 0.00 1.91
N VAL A 24 -7.30 -0.81 0.86
CA VAL A 24 -6.72 -0.56 -0.47
C VAL A 24 -7.37 0.66 -1.13
N ALA A 25 -8.68 0.85 -0.98
CA ALA A 25 -9.42 1.98 -1.52
C ALA A 25 -9.05 3.32 -0.86
N ALA A 26 -8.68 3.30 0.43
CA ALA A 26 -8.15 4.46 1.16
C ALA A 26 -6.85 5.00 0.52
N GLY A 27 -6.13 4.14 -0.22
CA GLY A 27 -5.01 4.54 -1.06
C GLY A 27 -5.39 5.46 -2.23
N GLY A 28 -6.68 5.60 -2.56
CA GLY A 28 -7.13 6.42 -3.69
C GLY A 28 -6.61 5.94 -5.04
N GLY A 29 -6.21 4.68 -5.14
CA GLY A 29 -5.50 4.15 -6.30
C GLY A 29 -3.98 4.26 -6.21
N LEU A 30 -3.39 4.81 -5.15
CA LEU A 30 -1.94 4.81 -4.90
C LEU A 30 -1.51 3.60 -4.05
N SER A 31 -0.20 3.36 -3.94
CA SER A 31 0.35 2.36 -3.04
C SER A 31 0.06 2.71 -1.58
N VAL A 32 -0.21 1.71 -0.75
CA VAL A 32 -0.51 1.84 0.69
C VAL A 32 0.53 1.08 1.50
N ALA A 33 1.21 1.73 2.42
CA ALA A 33 2.13 1.07 3.35
C ALA A 33 1.37 0.41 4.51
N ILE A 34 1.58 -0.88 4.72
CA ILE A 34 0.95 -1.62 5.81
C ILE A 34 1.93 -1.74 6.98
N LEU A 35 1.52 -1.24 8.15
CA LEU A 35 2.30 -1.31 9.38
C LEU A 35 1.86 -2.50 10.26
N LYS A 36 2.84 -3.22 10.81
CA LYS A 36 2.66 -4.23 11.86
C LYS A 36 3.48 -3.83 13.07
N ARG A 37 2.83 -3.62 14.23
CA ARG A 37 3.49 -3.16 15.48
C ARG A 37 4.38 -1.93 15.24
N ASN A 38 3.84 -0.93 14.54
CA ASN A 38 4.51 0.32 14.19
C ASN A 38 5.76 0.18 13.29
N LYS A 39 5.90 -0.95 12.60
CA LYS A 39 6.95 -1.20 11.61
C LYS A 39 6.33 -1.50 10.24
N PRO A 40 6.81 -0.92 9.13
CA PRO A 40 6.35 -1.25 7.79
C PRO A 40 6.62 -2.72 7.49
N ALA A 41 5.56 -3.46 7.18
CA ALA A 41 5.61 -4.89 6.91
C ALA A 41 5.62 -5.17 5.41
N PHE A 42 4.75 -4.48 4.65
CA PHE A 42 4.63 -4.64 3.20
C PHE A 42 3.86 -3.46 2.60
N TYR A 43 3.97 -3.29 1.27
CA TYR A 43 3.23 -2.29 0.50
C TYR A 43 2.11 -2.97 -0.28
N CYS A 44 0.90 -2.46 -0.16
CA CYS A 44 -0.24 -2.87 -0.94
C CYS A 44 -0.31 -1.95 -2.18
N VAL A 45 -0.15 -2.50 -3.37
CA VAL A 45 -0.23 -1.76 -4.63
C VAL A 45 -1.53 -2.17 -5.34
N PRO A 46 -2.43 -1.24 -5.65
CA PRO A 46 -3.65 -1.55 -6.39
C PRO A 46 -3.33 -2.17 -7.75
N ALA A 47 -4.14 -3.13 -8.19
CA ALA A 47 -3.93 -3.81 -9.47
C ALA A 47 -3.81 -2.83 -10.66
N LYS A 48 -4.57 -1.73 -10.62
CA LYS A 48 -4.54 -0.67 -11.65
C LYS A 48 -3.16 -0.03 -11.77
N GLU A 49 -2.54 0.34 -10.66
CA GLU A 49 -1.17 0.88 -10.65
C GLU A 49 -0.13 -0.18 -10.95
N PHE A 50 -0.29 -1.39 -10.43
CA PHE A 50 0.63 -2.49 -10.72
C PHE A 50 0.66 -2.83 -12.22
N SER A 51 -0.48 -2.75 -12.89
CA SER A 51 -0.59 -2.90 -14.35
C SER A 51 0.04 -1.73 -15.11
N SER A 52 -0.13 -0.49 -14.65
CA SER A 52 0.53 0.69 -15.24
C SER A 52 2.05 0.62 -15.10
N PHE A 53 2.55 0.27 -13.92
CA PHE A 53 3.97 0.09 -13.65
C PHE A 53 4.59 -1.05 -14.47
N ASN A 54 3.86 -2.15 -14.68
CA ASN A 54 4.32 -3.23 -15.56
C ASN A 54 4.31 -2.85 -17.05
N LYS A 55 3.41 -1.98 -17.50
CA LYS A 55 3.38 -1.52 -18.90
C LYS A 55 4.60 -0.69 -19.26
N GLU A 56 5.14 0.08 -18.32
CA GLU A 56 6.27 0.98 -18.55
C GLU A 56 7.61 0.24 -18.71
N LYS A 57 7.73 -0.99 -18.19
CA LYS A 57 8.96 -1.81 -18.31
C LYS A 57 9.09 -2.58 -19.62
N HIS A 58 8.10 -2.48 -20.51
CA HIS A 58 8.06 -3.24 -21.77
C HIS A 58 8.00 -2.32 -23.00
N SER A 59 8.53 -1.10 -22.91
CA SER A 59 8.74 -0.21 -24.05
C SER A 59 10.21 0.09 -24.30
#